data_AF-A0A7X8KRQ0-F1
#
_entry.id   AF-A0A7X8KRQ0-F1
#
_cell.length_a   1.000
_cell.length_b   1.000
_cell.length_c   1.000
_cell.angle_alpha   90.00
_cell.angle_beta   90.00
_cell.angle_gamma   90.00
#
_symmetry.space_group_name_H-M   'P 1'
#
loop_
_entity.id
_entity.type
_entity.pdbx_description
1 polymer ?
#
loop_
_entity_poly.entity_id
_entity_poly.type
_entity_poly.pdbx_seq_one_letter_code
_entity_poly.pdbx_strand_id
1 'polypeptide(L)'
;MKYSSTRGKEVLLSPSEALIQGIAKDGGLLVPAKKDVKFEATQFLNKEYCQVAAEVLTPYFSGDGIDISACVNNAYGQDHFYGPSPVCMTYTDSKMFLELYHGKTAAFKDMALSLLPYLMAEALRVRNIQQRIMILTATSGDTGKSALEAFADQENIDIVVFYPEEGVSAVQKRHMQSQKGKNVYVFGIRGNFDDAQNAVKKAFDSEEIRQNAQECGVMLSSANSINVGRLFPQTVYYWWAYSRLIEENKIQPGEKINFCVPTGNFGNILAGYYASLAGLPVHRFICASNENNVLTDFIESGIYDKNRPFKKTISPSMDILISSNLERLLYHLGKNDGEYVSQLMQQLREKGRYEISASMYSELRSKFYGGFATEDQIKEM
;
A
#
# COMPACT_ATOMS: atom_id res chain seq x y z
N MET A 1 11.87 -0.13 15.96
CA MET A 1 11.78 -1.12 14.86
C MET A 1 13.01 -1.04 13.95
N LYS A 2 13.33 -2.10 13.20
CA LYS A 2 14.30 -2.09 12.08
C LYS A 2 13.68 -2.77 10.87
N TYR A 3 14.13 -2.40 9.68
CA TYR A 3 13.63 -2.92 8.40
C TYR A 3 14.70 -3.65 7.62
N SER A 4 14.35 -4.78 7.02
CA SER A 4 15.20 -5.57 6.12
C SER A 4 14.59 -5.67 4.74
N SER A 5 15.39 -5.98 3.72
CA SER A 5 14.89 -6.32 2.39
C SER A 5 14.30 -7.73 2.34
N THR A 6 13.22 -7.93 1.58
CA THR A 6 12.69 -9.25 1.21
C THR A 6 13.67 -10.10 0.41
N ARG A 7 14.75 -9.52 -0.11
CA ARG A 7 15.78 -10.20 -0.91
C ARG A 7 17.09 -10.43 -0.16
N GLY A 8 17.14 -10.02 1.11
CA GLY A 8 18.15 -10.44 2.09
C GLY A 8 19.54 -9.81 1.95
N LYS A 9 19.78 -8.89 1.01
CA LYS A 9 21.13 -8.33 0.76
C LYS A 9 21.36 -6.96 1.37
N GLU A 10 20.41 -6.41 2.11
CA GLU A 10 20.48 -5.06 2.66
C GLU A 10 20.70 -5.01 4.17
N VAL A 11 21.45 -4.00 4.62
CA VAL A 11 21.65 -3.67 6.03
C VAL A 11 20.34 -3.23 6.66
N LEU A 12 20.16 -3.54 7.95
CA LEU A 12 18.96 -3.14 8.69
C LEU A 12 18.79 -1.61 8.74
N LEU A 13 17.70 -1.13 8.13
CA LEU A 13 17.34 0.29 8.09
C LEU A 13 16.55 0.70 9.34
N SER A 14 16.74 1.92 9.82
CA SER A 14 15.82 2.56 10.76
C SER A 14 14.47 2.87 10.10
N PRO A 15 13.41 3.17 10.87
CA PRO A 15 12.13 3.59 10.32
C PRO A 15 12.21 4.80 9.39
N SER A 16 12.93 5.86 9.78
CA SER A 16 13.13 7.04 8.93
C SER A 16 13.88 6.72 7.64
N GLU A 17 14.93 5.89 7.71
CA GLU A 17 15.64 5.41 6.51
C GLU A 17 14.72 4.61 5.59
N ALA A 18 13.89 3.71 6.14
CA ALA A 18 12.94 2.93 5.37
C ALA A 18 11.86 3.78 4.69
N LEU A 19 11.35 4.81 5.37
CA LEU A 19 10.37 5.76 4.83
C LEU A 19 10.94 6.58 3.68
N ILE A 20 12.15 7.09 3.83
CA ILE A 20 12.84 7.91 2.82
C ILE A 20 13.22 7.06 1.60
N GLN A 21 13.81 5.88 1.83
CA GLN A 21 14.34 5.03 0.77
C GLN A 21 13.22 4.35 -0.04
N GLY A 22 12.15 3.91 0.62
CA GLY A 22 10.96 3.31 0.01
C GLY A 22 11.15 1.89 -0.55
N ILE A 23 12.18 1.65 -1.37
CA ILE A 23 12.57 0.35 -1.93
C ILE A 23 13.98 -0.03 -1.48
N ALA A 24 14.24 -1.33 -1.30
CA ALA A 24 15.58 -1.80 -0.95
C ALA A 24 16.57 -1.61 -2.10
N LYS A 25 17.87 -1.42 -1.79
CA LYS A 25 18.93 -1.27 -2.81
C LYS A 25 19.11 -2.50 -3.70
N ASP A 26 18.75 -3.69 -3.21
CA ASP A 26 18.76 -4.95 -3.98
C ASP A 26 17.48 -5.14 -4.82
N GLY A 27 16.64 -4.10 -4.90
CA GLY A 27 15.35 -4.09 -5.59
C GLY A 27 14.25 -4.86 -4.88
N GLY A 28 14.51 -5.38 -3.67
CA GLY A 28 13.51 -5.99 -2.81
C GLY A 28 12.63 -4.96 -2.10
N LEU A 29 11.69 -5.44 -1.30
CA LEU A 29 10.76 -4.62 -0.55
C LEU A 29 11.14 -4.60 0.93
N LEU A 30 10.97 -3.45 1.58
CA LEU A 30 11.29 -3.31 2.99
C LEU A 30 10.20 -3.94 3.88
N VAL A 31 10.61 -4.75 4.86
CA VAL A 31 9.75 -5.44 5.83
C VAL A 31 10.31 -5.34 7.25
N PRO A 32 9.47 -5.39 8.30
CA PRO A 32 9.96 -5.39 9.69
C PRO A 32 10.87 -6.59 9.94
N ALA A 33 12.07 -6.33 10.49
CA ALA A 33 13.06 -7.36 10.77
C ALA A 33 12.68 -8.24 11.99
N LYS A 34 11.91 -7.69 12.93
CA LYS A 34 11.35 -8.41 14.08
C LYS A 34 9.83 -8.51 13.96
N LYS A 35 9.28 -9.63 14.44
CA LYS A 35 7.85 -9.98 14.42
C LYS A 35 7.22 -9.97 15.82
N ASP A 36 7.73 -9.11 16.70
CA ASP A 36 7.36 -9.02 18.11
C ASP A 36 6.19 -8.07 18.39
N VAL A 37 5.71 -7.34 17.37
CA VAL A 37 4.52 -6.50 17.51
C VAL A 37 3.31 -7.38 17.82
N LYS A 38 2.67 -7.13 18.96
CA LYS A 38 1.46 -7.79 19.42
C LYS A 38 0.49 -6.78 19.99
N PHE A 39 -0.77 -6.92 19.62
CA PHE A 39 -1.88 -6.13 20.14
C PHE A 39 -3.02 -7.04 20.55
N GLU A 40 -3.89 -6.52 21.42
CA GLU A 40 -5.18 -7.10 21.75
C GLU A 40 -6.27 -6.13 21.28
N ALA A 41 -7.27 -6.63 20.55
CA ALA A 41 -8.30 -5.74 19.97
C ALA A 41 -9.06 -4.92 21.02
N THR A 42 -9.16 -5.43 22.25
CA THR A 42 -9.79 -4.75 23.39
C THR A 42 -9.07 -3.47 23.79
N GLN A 43 -7.79 -3.30 23.43
CA GLN A 43 -7.01 -2.07 23.65
C GLN A 43 -7.58 -0.89 22.87
N PHE A 44 -8.30 -1.15 21.78
CA PHE A 44 -8.80 -0.13 20.87
C PHE A 44 -10.27 0.23 21.11
N LEU A 45 -10.88 -0.31 22.16
CA LEU A 45 -12.27 -0.01 22.50
C LEU A 45 -12.41 1.43 23.02
N ASN A 46 -13.51 2.09 22.65
CA ASN A 46 -13.88 3.47 22.98
C ASN A 46 -12.84 4.53 22.57
N LYS A 47 -11.87 4.17 21.71
CA LYS A 47 -10.90 5.09 21.14
C LYS A 47 -11.40 5.67 19.82
N GLU A 48 -10.96 6.88 19.51
CA GLU A 48 -11.12 7.52 18.22
C GLU A 48 -10.11 6.96 17.19
N TYR A 49 -10.39 7.12 15.90
CA TYR A 49 -9.57 6.54 14.84
C TYR A 49 -8.10 6.99 14.94
N CYS A 50 -7.85 8.27 15.22
CA CYS A 50 -6.50 8.81 15.40
C CYS A 50 -5.76 8.16 16.57
N GLN A 51 -6.45 7.86 17.68
CA GLN A 51 -5.82 7.20 18.81
C GLN A 51 -5.44 5.75 18.47
N VAL A 52 -6.33 5.03 17.80
CA VAL A 52 -6.05 3.68 17.29
C VAL A 52 -4.91 3.70 16.29
N ALA A 53 -4.89 4.66 15.36
CA ALA A 53 -3.83 4.83 14.38
C ALA A 53 -2.46 5.08 15.04
N ALA A 54 -2.39 5.99 16.01
CA ALA A 54 -1.15 6.29 16.71
C ALA A 54 -0.59 5.04 17.42
N GLU A 55 -1.43 4.30 18.13
CA GLU A 55 -1.02 3.10 18.87
C GLU A 55 -0.63 1.95 17.95
N VAL A 56 -1.40 1.69 16.88
CA VAL A 56 -1.10 0.63 15.91
C VAL A 56 0.19 0.92 15.14
N LEU A 57 0.45 2.18 14.79
CA LEU A 57 1.59 2.56 13.94
C LEU A 57 2.89 2.78 14.73
N THR A 58 2.81 3.14 16.01
CA THR A 58 3.98 3.41 16.85
C THR A 58 5.00 2.26 16.82
N PRO A 59 4.63 0.98 16.99
CA PRO A 59 5.63 -0.11 16.95
C PRO A 59 6.34 -0.27 15.60
N TYR A 60 5.74 0.17 14.49
CA TYR A 60 6.32 0.05 13.15
C TYR A 60 7.26 1.20 12.81
N PHE A 61 6.99 2.40 13.34
CA PHE A 61 7.74 3.61 12.97
C PHE A 61 8.53 4.26 14.13
N SER A 62 8.50 3.68 15.33
CA SER A 62 9.29 4.15 16.47
C SER A 62 10.73 3.61 16.47
N GLY A 63 11.59 4.32 17.20
CA GLY A 63 12.96 3.90 17.51
C GLY A 63 14.05 4.85 17.00
N ASP A 64 13.69 5.89 16.26
CA ASP A 64 14.62 6.94 15.84
C ASP A 64 14.09 8.38 16.01
N GLY A 65 12.88 8.56 16.56
CA GLY A 65 12.39 9.88 17.00
C GLY A 65 11.28 10.50 16.15
N ILE A 66 10.67 9.73 15.24
CA ILE A 66 9.47 10.14 14.49
C ILE A 66 8.29 10.33 15.46
N ASP A 67 7.66 11.51 15.43
CA ASP A 67 6.43 11.77 16.19
C ASP A 67 5.19 11.26 15.45
N ILE A 68 4.82 10.02 15.75
CA ILE A 68 3.69 9.34 15.10
C ILE A 68 2.35 9.98 15.47
N SER A 69 2.19 10.44 16.71
CA SER A 69 0.95 11.06 17.16
C SER A 69 0.71 12.37 16.41
N ALA A 70 1.75 13.20 16.24
CA ALA A 70 1.65 14.42 15.44
C ALA A 70 1.32 14.11 13.97
N CYS A 71 2.01 13.14 13.35
CA CYS A 71 1.74 12.74 11.97
C CYS A 71 0.29 12.29 11.76
N VAL A 72 -0.21 11.44 12.66
CA VAL A 72 -1.57 10.89 12.63
C VAL A 72 -2.61 11.99 12.81
N ASN A 73 -2.41 12.92 13.74
CA ASN A 73 -3.33 14.03 13.95
C ASN A 73 -3.39 14.98 12.74
N ASN A 74 -2.25 15.24 12.09
CA ASN A 74 -2.24 16.06 10.87
C ASN A 74 -2.86 15.34 9.67
N ALA A 75 -2.81 14.01 9.63
CA ALA A 75 -3.32 13.22 8.51
C ALA A 75 -4.82 12.92 8.59
N TYR A 76 -5.31 12.60 9.80
CA TYR A 76 -6.67 12.11 10.05
C TYR A 76 -7.47 13.01 11.00
N GLY A 77 -6.90 14.14 11.43
CA GLY A 77 -7.59 15.15 12.23
C GLY A 77 -8.76 15.80 11.48
N GLN A 78 -9.35 16.81 12.10
CA GLN A 78 -10.55 17.47 11.58
C GLN A 78 -10.32 18.01 10.15
N ASP A 79 -11.37 17.95 9.32
CA ASP A 79 -11.45 18.46 7.93
C ASP A 79 -10.65 17.71 6.83
N HIS A 80 -9.96 16.61 7.15
CA HIS A 80 -9.25 15.80 6.14
C HIS A 80 -10.12 14.68 5.55
N PHE A 81 -11.09 14.19 6.32
CA PHE A 81 -12.03 13.15 5.93
C PHE A 81 -13.45 13.64 6.18
N TYR A 82 -14.35 13.33 5.26
CA TYR A 82 -15.76 13.65 5.37
C TYR A 82 -16.46 12.67 6.31
N GLY A 83 -17.51 13.13 6.99
CA GLY A 83 -18.28 12.30 7.92
C GLY A 83 -17.69 12.22 9.33
N PRO A 84 -18.23 11.33 10.18
CA PRO A 84 -17.93 11.32 11.61
C PRO A 84 -16.58 10.68 11.95
N SER A 85 -16.00 9.90 11.04
CA SER A 85 -14.72 9.21 11.23
C SER A 85 -14.06 8.97 9.87
N PRO A 86 -12.71 8.92 9.78
CA PRO A 86 -12.01 8.51 8.56
C PRO A 86 -12.46 7.15 8.00
N VAL A 87 -12.95 6.26 8.88
CA VAL A 87 -13.44 4.93 8.53
C VAL A 87 -14.80 4.70 9.16
N CYS A 88 -15.79 4.44 8.30
CA CYS A 88 -17.17 4.10 8.70
C CYS A 88 -17.50 2.66 8.32
N MET A 89 -18.57 2.13 8.92
CA MET A 89 -19.08 0.80 8.61
C MET A 89 -20.55 0.88 8.25
N THR A 90 -20.93 0.18 7.19
CA THR A 90 -22.32 -0.02 6.82
C THR A 90 -22.64 -1.51 6.79
N TYR A 91 -23.92 -1.82 6.99
CA TYR A 91 -24.38 -3.18 7.18
C TYR A 91 -25.49 -3.52 6.19
N THR A 92 -25.44 -4.76 5.72
CA THR A 92 -26.56 -5.48 5.12
C THR A 92 -26.93 -6.63 6.04
N ASP A 93 -28.01 -7.34 5.72
CA ASP A 93 -28.47 -8.49 6.52
C ASP A 93 -27.43 -9.61 6.68
N SER A 94 -26.44 -9.69 5.76
CA SER A 94 -25.46 -10.78 5.73
C SER A 94 -23.99 -10.33 5.71
N LYS A 95 -23.71 -9.03 5.51
CA LYS A 95 -22.35 -8.51 5.30
C LYS A 95 -22.18 -7.13 5.93
N MET A 96 -20.96 -6.86 6.39
CA MET A 96 -20.49 -5.53 6.76
C MET A 96 -19.56 -5.00 5.67
N PHE A 97 -19.73 -3.73 5.33
CA PHE A 97 -18.89 -2.99 4.39
C PHE A 97 -18.08 -1.95 5.17
N LEU A 98 -16.76 -2.00 4.98
CA LEU A 98 -15.83 -1.02 5.54
C LEU A 98 -15.65 0.12 4.54
N GLU A 99 -16.17 1.29 4.87
CA GLU A 99 -16.14 2.47 4.01
C GLU A 99 -14.80 3.19 4.16
N LEU A 100 -13.95 3.05 3.15
CA LEU A 100 -12.62 3.65 3.10
C LEU A 100 -12.53 4.83 2.12
N TYR A 101 -13.66 5.34 1.65
CA TYR A 101 -13.75 6.37 0.61
C TYR A 101 -14.15 7.75 1.14
N HIS A 102 -14.04 7.98 2.45
CA HIS A 102 -14.40 9.27 3.05
C HIS A 102 -13.31 10.34 2.93
N GLY A 103 -12.15 9.99 2.37
CA GLY A 103 -11.10 10.95 2.07
C GLY A 103 -11.46 11.87 0.89
N LYS A 104 -10.66 12.92 0.70
CA LYS A 104 -10.86 13.96 -0.31
C LYS A 104 -10.93 13.45 -1.76
N THR A 105 -10.43 12.25 -2.03
CA THR A 105 -10.42 11.68 -3.39
C THR A 105 -11.38 10.51 -3.58
N ALA A 106 -12.21 10.23 -2.57
CA ALA A 106 -13.18 9.15 -2.56
C ALA A 106 -12.57 7.76 -2.82
N ALA A 107 -11.34 7.52 -2.36
CA ALA A 107 -10.63 6.26 -2.56
C ALA A 107 -9.89 5.82 -1.30
N PHE A 108 -9.83 4.50 -1.06
CA PHE A 108 -9.11 3.91 0.09
C PHE A 108 -7.62 4.27 0.16
N LYS A 109 -7.05 4.75 -0.95
CA LYS A 109 -5.65 5.17 -1.02
C LYS A 109 -5.40 6.40 -0.14
N ASP A 110 -6.43 7.22 0.12
CA ASP A 110 -6.37 8.36 1.04
C ASP A 110 -5.99 7.92 2.46
N MET A 111 -6.45 6.74 2.90
CA MET A 111 -6.11 6.20 4.21
C MET A 111 -4.60 6.09 4.44
N ALA A 112 -3.82 5.83 3.40
CA ALA A 112 -2.36 5.73 3.50
C ALA A 112 -1.64 7.00 3.04
N LEU A 113 -2.12 7.58 1.94
CA LEU A 113 -1.45 8.71 1.31
C LEU A 113 -1.59 9.99 2.12
N SER A 114 -2.69 10.23 2.83
CA SER A 114 -2.82 11.41 3.69
C SER A 114 -1.80 11.44 4.83
N LEU A 115 -1.29 10.28 5.27
CA LEU A 115 -0.30 10.18 6.35
C LEU A 115 1.15 10.19 5.85
N LEU A 116 1.39 9.69 4.64
CA LEU A 116 2.73 9.52 4.10
C LEU A 116 3.58 10.81 4.08
N PRO A 117 3.08 11.99 3.63
CA PRO A 117 3.86 13.23 3.63
C PRO A 117 4.36 13.60 5.03
N TYR A 118 3.52 13.48 6.05
CA TYR A 118 3.88 13.79 7.43
C TYR A 118 4.95 12.83 7.96
N LEU A 119 4.81 11.53 7.69
CA LEU A 119 5.84 10.54 8.04
C LEU A 119 7.17 10.82 7.34
N MET A 120 7.14 11.23 6.08
CA MET A 120 8.34 11.56 5.31
C MET A 120 9.00 12.84 5.83
N ALA A 121 8.22 13.88 6.11
CA ALA A 121 8.72 15.14 6.68
C ALA A 121 9.38 14.91 8.05
N GLU A 122 8.73 14.15 8.94
CA GLU A 122 9.33 13.78 10.22
C GLU A 122 10.58 12.90 10.07
N ALA A 123 10.59 11.97 9.10
CA ALA A 123 11.77 11.17 8.80
C ALA A 123 12.96 12.04 8.34
N LEU A 124 12.73 13.04 7.50
CA LEU A 124 13.77 14.01 7.09
C LEU A 124 14.28 14.82 8.30
N ARG A 125 13.35 15.32 9.12
CA ARG A 125 13.65 16.12 10.32
C ARG A 125 14.54 15.34 11.29
N VAL A 126 14.15 14.12 11.64
CA VAL A 126 14.91 13.21 12.52
C VAL A 126 16.32 12.94 12.00
N ARG A 127 16.48 12.92 10.68
CA ARG A 127 17.75 12.63 10.01
C ARG A 127 18.57 13.89 9.71
N ASN A 128 18.09 15.08 10.08
CA ASN A 128 18.68 16.37 9.73
C ASN A 128 18.95 16.54 8.23
N ILE A 129 18.10 15.97 7.38
CA ILE A 129 18.21 16.11 5.93
C ILE A 129 17.48 17.38 5.51
N GLN A 130 18.22 18.33 4.93
CA GLN A 130 17.70 19.63 4.47
C GLN A 130 17.25 19.59 2.99
N GLN A 131 17.46 18.47 2.29
CA GLN A 131 17.07 18.32 0.89
C GLN A 131 15.55 18.30 0.77
N ARG A 132 15.04 18.92 -0.31
CA ARG A 132 13.62 18.78 -0.69
C ARG A 132 13.39 17.39 -1.26
N ILE A 133 12.24 16.78 -1.01
CA ILE A 133 11.87 15.53 -1.67
C ILE A 133 11.10 15.84 -2.94
N MET A 134 11.45 15.22 -4.06
CA MET A 134 10.62 15.22 -5.26
C MET A 134 10.03 13.83 -5.48
N ILE A 135 8.72 13.73 -5.28
CA ILE A 135 7.93 12.54 -5.50
C ILE A 135 7.68 12.37 -7.00
N LEU A 136 8.20 11.29 -7.60
CA LEU A 136 7.88 10.90 -8.98
C LEU A 136 6.90 9.72 -8.94
N THR A 137 5.73 9.87 -9.57
CA THR A 137 4.70 8.81 -9.60
C THR A 137 4.08 8.67 -10.98
N ALA A 138 3.94 7.44 -11.45
CA ALA A 138 3.12 7.11 -12.62
C ALA A 138 1.74 6.62 -12.16
N THR A 139 0.69 6.97 -12.89
CA THR A 139 -0.68 6.55 -12.55
C THR A 139 -1.54 6.19 -13.75
N SER A 140 -2.49 5.29 -13.53
CA SER A 140 -3.61 5.01 -14.43
C SER A 140 -4.91 5.69 -13.96
N GLY A 141 -4.90 6.46 -12.87
CA GLY A 141 -6.08 7.13 -12.33
C GLY A 141 -5.97 7.49 -10.84
N ASP A 142 -6.69 6.75 -9.99
CA ASP A 142 -6.95 7.14 -8.59
C ASP A 142 -5.68 7.36 -7.76
N THR A 143 -4.65 6.52 -7.94
CA THR A 143 -3.39 6.65 -7.17
C THR A 143 -2.77 8.03 -7.36
N GLY A 144 -2.80 8.56 -8.58
CA GLY A 144 -2.24 9.87 -8.88
C GLY A 144 -3.04 10.95 -8.19
N LYS A 145 -4.37 10.91 -8.27
CA LYS A 145 -5.22 11.92 -7.61
C LYS A 145 -5.05 11.90 -6.08
N SER A 146 -5.04 10.74 -5.44
CA SER A 146 -4.81 10.64 -3.99
C SER A 146 -3.42 11.15 -3.59
N ALA A 147 -2.38 10.85 -4.39
CA ALA A 147 -1.03 11.33 -4.11
C ALA A 147 -0.92 12.85 -4.29
N LEU A 148 -1.48 13.37 -5.39
CA LEU A 148 -1.56 14.80 -5.68
C LEU A 148 -2.23 15.58 -4.55
N GLU A 149 -3.36 15.09 -4.06
CA GLU A 149 -4.08 15.72 -2.96
C GLU A 149 -3.31 15.64 -1.63
N ALA A 150 -2.68 14.50 -1.33
CA ALA A 150 -1.93 14.32 -0.09
C ALA A 150 -0.67 15.19 -0.02
N PHE A 151 0.07 15.29 -1.13
CA PHE A 151 1.32 16.03 -1.18
C PHE A 151 1.14 17.51 -1.52
N ALA A 152 -0.07 17.96 -1.88
CA ALA A 152 -0.34 19.37 -2.18
C ALA A 152 0.03 20.28 -1.00
N ASP A 153 0.80 21.32 -1.31
CA ASP A 153 1.27 22.37 -0.41
C ASP A 153 2.05 21.87 0.83
N GLN A 154 2.54 20.63 0.81
CA GLN A 154 3.42 20.10 1.85
C GLN A 154 4.81 20.75 1.78
N GLU A 155 5.30 21.20 2.94
CA GLU A 155 6.60 21.85 3.03
C GLU A 155 7.73 20.88 2.66
N ASN A 156 8.73 21.36 1.92
CA ASN A 156 9.91 20.60 1.50
C ASN A 156 9.63 19.33 0.67
N ILE A 157 8.42 19.19 0.13
CA ILE A 157 8.07 18.10 -0.77
C ILE A 157 7.46 18.68 -2.05
N ASP A 158 7.91 18.20 -3.20
CA ASP A 158 7.32 18.44 -4.52
C ASP A 158 6.76 17.12 -5.05
N ILE A 159 5.70 17.16 -5.86
CA ILE A 159 5.14 15.96 -6.49
C ILE A 159 4.95 16.15 -7.98
N VAL A 160 5.42 15.16 -8.74
CA VAL A 160 5.26 15.05 -10.18
C VAL A 160 4.49 13.76 -10.50
N VAL A 161 3.33 13.90 -11.14
CA VAL A 161 2.51 12.78 -11.59
C VAL A 161 2.50 12.69 -13.11
N PHE A 162 2.89 11.51 -13.61
CA PHE A 162 2.81 11.13 -15.02
C PHE A 162 1.61 10.21 -15.24
N TYR A 163 0.80 10.51 -16.26
CA TYR A 163 -0.34 9.66 -16.65
C TYR A 163 -0.40 9.56 -18.18
N PRO A 164 -0.89 8.45 -18.74
CA PRO A 164 -1.08 8.38 -20.19
C PRO A 164 -2.23 9.30 -20.60
N GLU A 165 -1.95 10.20 -21.54
CA GLU A 165 -2.91 11.20 -22.04
C GLU A 165 -4.19 10.54 -22.56
N GLU A 166 -4.01 9.34 -23.14
CA GLU A 166 -5.03 8.40 -23.60
C GLU A 166 -5.04 7.16 -22.69
N GLY A 167 -6.21 6.76 -22.16
CA GLY A 167 -6.33 5.55 -21.34
C GLY A 167 -6.62 5.77 -19.86
N VAL A 168 -6.75 7.03 -19.41
CA VAL A 168 -7.36 7.40 -18.14
C VAL A 168 -8.78 7.89 -18.39
N SER A 169 -9.73 7.64 -17.46
CA SER A 169 -11.10 8.14 -17.63
C SER A 169 -11.14 9.68 -17.67
N ALA A 170 -12.14 10.25 -18.35
CA ALA A 170 -12.28 11.70 -18.46
C ALA A 170 -12.42 12.40 -17.08
N VAL A 171 -13.04 11.72 -16.11
CA VAL A 171 -13.18 12.23 -14.74
C VAL A 171 -11.84 12.27 -14.03
N GLN A 172 -11.09 11.15 -14.02
CA GLN A 172 -9.76 11.08 -13.40
C GLN A 172 -8.78 12.07 -14.05
N LYS A 173 -8.81 12.21 -15.39
CA LYS A 173 -7.98 13.17 -16.12
C LYS A 173 -8.27 14.60 -15.67
N ARG A 174 -9.55 15.00 -15.58
CA ARG A 174 -9.94 16.32 -15.07
C ARG A 174 -9.50 16.51 -13.62
N HIS A 175 -9.70 15.52 -12.76
CA HIS A 175 -9.29 15.58 -11.36
C HIS A 175 -7.78 15.83 -11.18
N MET A 176 -6.94 15.22 -12.02
CA MET A 176 -5.49 15.45 -12.01
C MET A 176 -5.12 16.81 -12.59
N GLN A 177 -5.67 17.18 -13.75
CA GLN A 177 -5.37 18.45 -14.42
C GLN A 177 -5.85 19.68 -13.62
N SER A 178 -6.92 19.53 -12.84
CA SER A 178 -7.47 20.61 -12.00
C SER A 178 -6.89 20.63 -10.59
N GLN A 179 -5.88 19.80 -10.27
CA GLN A 179 -5.27 19.80 -8.94
C GLN A 179 -4.64 21.17 -8.65
N LYS A 180 -4.92 21.69 -7.46
CA LYS A 180 -4.27 22.88 -6.91
C LYS A 180 -3.15 22.49 -5.97
N GLY A 181 -2.14 23.34 -5.88
CA GLY A 181 -0.97 23.20 -5.01
C GLY A 181 0.24 23.86 -5.66
N LYS A 182 1.04 24.60 -4.90
CA LYS A 182 2.22 25.32 -5.41
C LYS A 182 3.38 24.39 -5.77
N ASN A 183 3.35 23.17 -5.25
CA ASN A 183 4.38 22.15 -5.35
C ASN A 183 3.93 20.92 -6.18
N VAL A 184 2.84 21.07 -6.95
CA VAL A 184 2.20 19.99 -7.69
C VAL A 184 2.42 20.16 -9.19
N TYR A 185 2.90 19.09 -9.84
CA TYR A 185 3.15 19.05 -11.28
C TYR A 185 2.51 17.80 -11.90
N VAL A 186 1.77 17.99 -12.99
CA VAL A 186 0.98 16.93 -13.62
C VAL A 186 1.27 16.92 -15.12
N PHE A 187 1.78 15.78 -15.62
CA PHE A 187 2.20 15.62 -17.01
C PHE A 187 1.47 14.45 -17.67
N GLY A 188 0.70 14.77 -18.71
CA GLY A 188 0.16 13.79 -19.63
C GLY A 188 1.23 13.32 -20.60
N ILE A 189 1.44 12.02 -20.73
CA ILE A 189 2.41 11.43 -21.65
C ILE A 189 1.71 10.85 -22.89
N ARG A 190 2.40 10.88 -24.02
CA ARG A 190 1.97 10.14 -25.23
C ARG A 190 2.48 8.71 -25.11
N GLY A 191 1.59 7.78 -24.77
CA GLY A 191 1.91 6.38 -24.51
C GLY A 191 0.85 5.73 -23.62
N ASN A 192 1.19 4.59 -23.02
CA ASN A 192 0.34 3.89 -22.07
C ASN A 192 0.88 3.96 -20.62
N PHE A 193 0.17 3.34 -19.68
CA PHE A 193 0.58 3.34 -18.27
C PHE A 193 1.94 2.66 -18.04
N ASP A 194 2.25 1.58 -18.75
CA ASP A 194 3.54 0.91 -18.64
C ASP A 194 4.69 1.80 -19.12
N ASP A 195 4.47 2.62 -20.16
CA ASP A 195 5.45 3.61 -20.61
C ASP A 195 5.74 4.63 -19.51
N ALA A 196 4.70 5.17 -18.85
CA ALA A 196 4.85 6.10 -17.73
C ALA A 196 5.61 5.45 -16.57
N GLN A 197 5.23 4.23 -16.20
CA GLN A 197 5.87 3.50 -15.10
C GLN A 197 7.33 3.17 -15.42
N ASN A 198 7.64 2.78 -16.65
CA ASN A 198 8.99 2.48 -17.10
C ASN A 198 9.85 3.75 -17.16
N ALA A 199 9.30 4.89 -17.59
CA ALA A 199 10.00 6.16 -17.58
C ALA A 199 10.36 6.60 -16.16
N VAL A 200 9.42 6.52 -15.21
CA VAL A 200 9.70 6.81 -13.79
C VAL A 200 10.79 5.90 -13.23
N LYS A 201 10.75 4.59 -13.52
CA LYS A 201 11.82 3.66 -13.11
C LYS A 201 13.17 4.03 -13.69
N LYS A 202 13.24 4.30 -15.00
CA LYS A 202 14.46 4.76 -15.67
C LYS A 202 15.01 6.04 -15.05
N ALA A 203 14.12 6.97 -14.63
CA ALA A 203 14.53 8.19 -13.96
C ALA A 203 15.22 7.93 -12.61
N PHE A 204 14.73 6.96 -11.82
CA PHE A 204 15.39 6.54 -10.58
C PHE A 204 16.74 5.87 -10.82
N ASP A 205 16.88 5.12 -11.91
CA ASP A 205 18.11 4.40 -12.26
C ASP A 205 19.17 5.28 -12.94
N SER A 206 18.77 6.45 -13.47
CA SER A 206 19.62 7.37 -14.22
C SER A 206 20.59 8.16 -13.34
N GLU A 207 21.89 7.98 -13.56
CA GLU A 207 22.93 8.74 -12.84
C GLU A 207 22.86 10.24 -13.11
N GLU A 208 22.64 10.63 -14.38
CA GLU A 208 22.50 12.05 -14.76
C GLU A 208 21.38 12.77 -13.99
N ILE A 209 20.20 12.15 -13.93
CA ILE A 209 19.06 12.68 -13.19
C ILE A 209 19.36 12.73 -11.67
N ARG A 210 20.01 11.70 -11.11
CA ARG A 210 20.42 11.71 -9.69
C ARG A 210 21.39 12.85 -9.38
N GLN A 211 22.38 13.06 -10.25
CA GLN A 211 23.35 14.15 -10.10
C GLN A 211 22.67 15.52 -10.20
N ASN A 212 21.83 15.73 -11.21
CA ASN A 212 21.08 16.98 -11.37
C ASN A 212 20.17 17.25 -10.16
N ALA A 213 19.49 16.22 -9.64
CA ALA A 213 18.66 16.35 -8.44
C ALA A 213 19.52 16.75 -7.23
N GLN A 214 20.68 16.12 -7.05
CA GLN A 214 21.61 16.45 -5.97
C GLN A 214 22.12 17.89 -6.04
N GLU A 215 22.49 18.37 -7.24
CA GLU A 215 22.92 19.75 -7.48
C GLU A 215 21.82 20.77 -7.17
N CYS A 216 20.57 20.40 -7.42
CA CYS A 216 19.38 21.19 -7.08
C CYS A 216 18.94 21.05 -5.61
N GLY A 217 19.66 20.29 -4.78
CA GLY A 217 19.27 20.04 -3.38
C GLY A 217 17.99 19.21 -3.23
N VAL A 218 17.69 18.38 -4.22
CA VAL A 218 16.48 17.54 -4.30
C VAL A 218 16.85 16.06 -4.15
N MET A 219 16.06 15.34 -3.37
CA MET A 219 16.09 13.90 -3.26
C MET A 219 14.89 13.32 -4.00
N LEU A 220 15.13 12.47 -4.99
CA LEU A 220 14.05 11.75 -5.68
C LEU A 220 13.50 10.65 -4.78
N SER A 221 12.17 10.58 -4.66
CA SER A 221 11.47 9.48 -3.99
C SER A 221 10.17 9.17 -4.73
N SER A 222 9.48 8.09 -4.38
CA SER A 222 8.20 7.72 -5.01
C SER A 222 7.11 7.49 -3.96
N ALA A 223 5.87 7.83 -4.30
CA ALA A 223 4.68 7.54 -3.49
C ALA A 223 4.06 6.17 -3.83
N ASN A 224 4.85 5.24 -4.38
CA ASN A 224 4.36 3.95 -4.85
C ASN A 224 3.92 3.04 -3.69
N SER A 225 3.03 2.10 -4.00
CA SER A 225 2.37 1.20 -3.03
C SER A 225 3.32 0.24 -2.30
N ILE A 226 4.61 0.32 -2.61
CA ILE A 226 5.66 -0.47 -1.98
C ILE A 226 6.28 0.21 -0.75
N ASN A 227 6.10 1.52 -0.55
CA ASN A 227 6.66 2.20 0.61
C ASN A 227 6.01 1.68 1.92
N VAL A 228 6.80 1.47 2.98
CA VAL A 228 6.30 1.02 4.29
C VAL A 228 5.31 2.01 4.91
N GLY A 229 5.51 3.31 4.67
CA GLY A 229 4.60 4.39 5.02
C GLY A 229 3.28 4.37 4.25
N ARG A 230 3.13 3.53 3.22
CA ARG A 230 1.83 3.22 2.61
C ARG A 230 1.22 1.91 3.10
N LEU A 231 2.05 0.95 3.48
CA LEU A 231 1.60 -0.37 3.88
C LEU A 231 1.03 -0.39 5.30
N PHE A 232 1.76 0.13 6.28
CA PHE A 232 1.35 0.03 7.68
C PHE A 232 0.14 0.89 8.07
N PRO A 233 -0.07 2.10 7.53
CA PRO A 233 -1.31 2.84 7.79
C PRO A 233 -2.57 2.05 7.45
N GLN A 234 -2.48 1.14 6.48
CA GLN A 234 -3.58 0.27 6.11
C GLN A 234 -3.90 -0.81 7.16
N THR A 235 -2.99 -1.14 8.08
CA THR A 235 -3.29 -2.11 9.14
C THR A 235 -4.27 -1.55 10.17
N VAL A 236 -4.33 -0.22 10.30
CA VAL A 236 -5.14 0.48 11.29
C VAL A 236 -6.62 0.18 11.10
N TYR A 237 -7.13 0.25 9.87
CA TYR A 237 -8.56 0.07 9.63
C TYR A 237 -9.03 -1.39 9.82
N TYR A 238 -8.12 -2.37 9.80
CA TYR A 238 -8.45 -3.75 10.21
C TYR A 238 -8.67 -3.86 11.73
N TRP A 239 -7.78 -3.24 12.51
CA TRP A 239 -7.92 -3.19 13.97
C TRP A 239 -9.14 -2.36 14.39
N TRP A 240 -9.35 -1.22 13.73
CA TRP A 240 -10.52 -0.36 13.91
C TRP A 240 -11.82 -1.11 13.64
N ALA A 241 -11.96 -1.74 12.46
CA ALA A 241 -13.18 -2.47 12.11
C ALA A 241 -13.47 -3.57 13.13
N TYR A 242 -12.44 -4.32 13.54
CA TYR A 242 -12.60 -5.40 14.51
C TYR A 242 -12.98 -4.89 15.91
N SER A 243 -12.38 -3.78 16.39
CA SER A 243 -12.75 -3.21 17.70
C SER A 243 -14.17 -2.65 17.70
N ARG A 244 -14.60 -1.99 16.61
CA ARG A 244 -15.98 -1.51 16.48
C ARG A 244 -16.99 -2.65 16.43
N LEU A 245 -16.69 -3.76 15.75
CA LEU A 245 -17.56 -4.95 15.76
C LEU A 245 -17.74 -5.53 17.18
N ILE A 246 -16.72 -5.44 18.04
CA ILE A 246 -16.84 -5.82 19.45
C ILE A 246 -17.76 -4.83 20.20
N GLU A 247 -17.54 -3.52 20.04
CA GLU A 247 -18.36 -2.49 20.71
C GLU A 247 -19.84 -2.58 20.35
N GLU A 248 -20.12 -2.86 19.07
CA GLU A 248 -21.47 -3.03 18.56
C GLU A 248 -22.07 -4.41 18.88
N ASN A 249 -21.37 -5.23 19.67
CA ASN A 249 -21.75 -6.59 20.04
C ASN A 249 -22.07 -7.50 18.83
N LYS A 250 -21.42 -7.26 17.69
CA LYS A 250 -21.56 -8.07 16.46
C LYS A 250 -20.73 -9.35 16.52
N ILE A 251 -19.62 -9.32 17.28
CA ILE A 251 -18.73 -10.45 17.52
C ILE A 251 -18.24 -10.44 18.96
N GLN A 252 -17.74 -11.58 19.45
CA GLN A 252 -17.04 -11.64 20.73
C GLN A 252 -15.53 -11.37 20.57
N PRO A 253 -14.84 -10.82 21.58
CA PRO A 253 -13.38 -10.73 21.57
C PRO A 253 -12.73 -12.09 21.32
N GLY A 254 -11.85 -12.16 20.32
CA GLY A 254 -11.17 -13.40 19.93
C GLY A 254 -11.90 -14.22 18.87
N GLU A 255 -13.14 -13.86 18.53
CA GLU A 255 -13.89 -14.49 17.44
C GLU A 255 -13.20 -14.20 16.10
N LYS A 256 -13.00 -15.24 15.29
CA LYS A 256 -12.30 -15.11 14.01
C LYS A 256 -13.27 -14.68 12.91
N ILE A 257 -12.95 -13.61 12.20
CA ILE A 257 -13.77 -13.12 11.08
C ILE A 257 -13.04 -13.25 9.74
N ASN A 258 -13.80 -13.19 8.64
CA ASN A 258 -13.26 -13.14 7.29
C ASN A 258 -13.14 -11.69 6.82
N PHE A 259 -12.07 -11.38 6.09
CA PHE A 259 -11.94 -10.11 5.37
C PHE A 259 -11.94 -10.39 3.87
N CYS A 260 -12.89 -9.79 3.14
CA CYS A 260 -12.93 -9.83 1.69
C CYS A 260 -12.39 -8.51 1.13
N VAL A 261 -11.34 -8.60 0.31
CA VAL A 261 -10.59 -7.43 -0.15
C VAL A 261 -10.49 -7.45 -1.67
N PRO A 262 -11.12 -6.50 -2.37
CA PRO A 262 -10.85 -6.23 -3.78
C PRO A 262 -9.37 -5.88 -3.97
N THR A 263 -8.63 -6.74 -4.67
CA THR A 263 -7.16 -6.74 -4.62
C THR A 263 -6.54 -6.58 -6.00
N GLY A 264 -5.71 -5.53 -6.15
CA GLY A 264 -4.77 -5.38 -7.27
C GLY A 264 -3.33 -5.64 -6.82
N ASN A 265 -2.62 -4.60 -6.37
CA ASN A 265 -1.21 -4.65 -5.96
C ASN A 265 -0.92 -5.29 -4.59
N PHE A 266 -1.84 -6.09 -4.04
CA PHE A 266 -1.75 -6.83 -2.76
C PHE A 266 -1.56 -6.01 -1.46
N GLY A 267 -1.35 -4.69 -1.53
CA GLY A 267 -1.01 -3.89 -0.35
C GLY A 267 -2.08 -3.87 0.75
N ASN A 268 -3.36 -3.75 0.37
CA ASN A 268 -4.47 -3.71 1.33
C ASN A 268 -4.62 -5.05 2.08
N ILE A 269 -4.81 -6.15 1.34
CA ILE A 269 -4.97 -7.48 1.96
C ILE A 269 -3.72 -7.91 2.73
N LEU A 270 -2.53 -7.50 2.27
CA LEU A 270 -1.28 -7.72 3.00
C LEU A 270 -1.24 -6.96 4.34
N ALA A 271 -1.78 -5.74 4.41
CA ALA A 271 -1.91 -5.03 5.67
C ALA A 271 -2.80 -5.80 6.66
N GLY A 272 -3.90 -6.40 6.17
CA GLY A 272 -4.69 -7.33 6.97
C GLY A 272 -3.88 -8.53 7.47
N TYR A 273 -3.04 -9.11 6.60
CA TYR A 273 -2.12 -10.19 7.00
C TYR A 273 -1.11 -9.75 8.08
N TYR A 274 -0.55 -8.54 7.99
CA TYR A 274 0.30 -7.98 9.05
C TYR A 274 -0.47 -7.76 10.36
N ALA A 275 -1.72 -7.29 10.30
CA ALA A 275 -2.57 -7.19 11.48
C ALA A 275 -2.80 -8.57 12.13
N SER A 276 -3.02 -9.61 11.33
CA SER A 276 -3.13 -11.00 11.83
C SER A 276 -1.82 -11.51 12.45
N LEU A 277 -0.66 -11.23 11.84
CA LEU A 277 0.64 -11.53 12.45
C LEU A 277 0.81 -10.82 13.80
N ALA A 278 0.26 -9.62 13.94
CA ALA A 278 0.25 -8.85 15.17
C ALA A 278 -0.84 -9.24 16.18
N GLY A 279 -1.64 -10.28 15.90
CA GLY A 279 -2.60 -10.85 16.86
C GLY A 279 -4.07 -10.73 16.45
N LEU A 280 -4.40 -10.05 15.36
CA LEU A 280 -5.80 -9.89 14.94
C LEU A 280 -6.45 -11.26 14.64
N PRO A 281 -7.60 -11.59 15.25
CA PRO A 281 -8.29 -12.86 15.02
C PRO A 281 -8.94 -12.91 13.63
N VAL A 282 -8.20 -13.44 12.66
CA VAL A 282 -8.68 -13.63 11.29
C VAL A 282 -8.87 -15.12 10.99
N HIS A 283 -10.02 -15.46 10.40
CA HIS A 283 -10.28 -16.80 9.89
C HIS A 283 -9.66 -16.97 8.50
N ARG A 284 -10.12 -16.18 7.52
CA ARG A 284 -9.59 -16.16 6.14
C ARG A 284 -9.52 -14.75 5.57
N PHE A 285 -8.53 -14.54 4.71
CA PHE A 285 -8.45 -13.42 3.78
C PHE A 285 -8.97 -13.86 2.41
N ILE A 286 -10.04 -13.24 1.94
CA ILE A 286 -10.61 -13.49 0.61
C ILE A 286 -10.04 -12.44 -0.34
N CYS A 287 -9.17 -12.87 -1.25
CA CYS A 287 -8.61 -12.06 -2.32
C CYS A 287 -9.57 -12.04 -3.50
N ALA A 288 -10.32 -10.94 -3.65
CA ALA A 288 -11.26 -10.75 -4.74
C ALA A 288 -10.59 -10.03 -5.91
N SER A 289 -10.45 -10.71 -7.04
CA SER A 289 -9.91 -10.15 -8.29
C SER A 289 -11.05 -9.79 -9.26
N ASN A 290 -10.75 -8.96 -10.25
CA ASN A 290 -11.59 -8.87 -11.46
C ASN A 290 -11.09 -9.91 -12.48
N GLU A 291 -11.42 -9.75 -13.76
CA GLU A 291 -10.96 -10.66 -14.81
C GLU A 291 -9.42 -10.75 -14.96
N ASN A 292 -8.66 -9.79 -14.44
CA ASN A 292 -7.21 -9.90 -14.27
C ASN A 292 -6.90 -10.73 -12.99
N ASN A 293 -7.20 -12.01 -13.07
CA ASN A 293 -7.26 -12.94 -11.94
C ASN A 293 -5.94 -13.66 -11.60
N VAL A 294 -4.77 -13.06 -11.88
CA VAL A 294 -3.46 -13.69 -11.64
C VAL A 294 -3.24 -14.08 -10.17
N LEU A 295 -3.81 -13.31 -9.23
CA LEU A 295 -3.75 -13.60 -7.79
C LEU A 295 -4.65 -14.76 -7.40
N THR A 296 -5.82 -14.88 -8.03
CA THR A 296 -6.74 -15.99 -7.80
C THR A 296 -6.10 -17.31 -8.21
N ASP A 297 -5.56 -17.37 -9.43
CA ASP A 297 -4.88 -18.56 -9.94
C ASP A 297 -3.66 -18.93 -9.08
N PHE A 298 -2.89 -17.93 -8.63
CA PHE A 298 -1.77 -18.15 -7.71
C PHE A 298 -2.20 -18.74 -6.38
N ILE A 299 -3.27 -18.21 -5.77
CA ILE A 299 -3.80 -18.73 -4.51
C ILE A 299 -4.33 -20.15 -4.70
N GLU A 300 -4.94 -20.45 -5.85
CA GLU A 300 -5.52 -21.76 -6.12
C GLU A 300 -4.50 -22.85 -6.49
N SER A 301 -3.38 -22.48 -7.12
CA SER A 301 -2.41 -23.43 -7.68
C SER A 301 -1.01 -23.37 -7.07
N GLY A 302 -0.64 -22.27 -6.41
CA GLY A 302 0.74 -21.98 -6.02
C GLY A 302 1.64 -21.49 -7.17
N ILE A 303 1.10 -21.39 -8.39
CA ILE A 303 1.84 -20.94 -9.58
C ILE A 303 1.43 -19.50 -9.89
N TYR A 304 2.41 -18.60 -9.93
CA TYR A 304 2.20 -17.22 -10.35
C TYR A 304 2.67 -17.05 -11.79
N ASP A 305 1.78 -16.75 -12.72
CA ASP A 305 2.09 -16.62 -14.15
C ASP A 305 1.53 -15.33 -14.74
N LYS A 306 2.42 -14.37 -15.05
CA LYS A 306 2.06 -13.09 -15.68
C LYS A 306 1.96 -13.18 -17.21
N ASN A 307 2.27 -14.32 -17.83
CA ASN A 307 2.20 -14.51 -19.28
C ASN A 307 0.75 -14.71 -19.73
N ARG A 308 -0.06 -13.66 -19.59
CA ARG A 308 -1.48 -13.65 -19.93
C ARG A 308 -1.90 -12.30 -20.50
N PRO A 309 -3.00 -12.25 -21.26
CA PRO A 309 -3.53 -10.99 -21.77
C PRO A 309 -3.92 -10.03 -20.65
N PHE A 310 -3.55 -8.76 -20.77
CA PHE A 310 -4.08 -7.69 -19.93
C PHE A 310 -5.50 -7.34 -20.37
N LYS A 311 -6.45 -7.34 -19.44
CA LYS A 311 -7.85 -6.97 -19.70
C LYS A 311 -8.15 -5.62 -19.09
N LYS A 312 -8.74 -4.71 -19.88
CA LYS A 312 -9.29 -3.46 -19.34
C LYS A 312 -10.68 -3.75 -18.79
N THR A 313 -10.94 -3.42 -17.53
CA THR A 313 -12.23 -3.70 -16.89
C THR A 313 -12.88 -2.43 -16.34
N ILE A 314 -14.14 -2.54 -15.91
CA ILE A 314 -14.85 -1.50 -15.13
C ILE A 314 -14.26 -1.24 -13.74
N SER A 315 -13.28 -2.04 -13.29
CA SER A 315 -12.57 -1.88 -12.02
C SER A 315 -11.06 -1.62 -12.25
N PRO A 316 -10.69 -0.54 -12.95
CA PRO A 316 -9.35 -0.35 -13.51
C PRO A 316 -8.23 -0.24 -12.46
N SER A 317 -8.57 0.11 -11.21
CA SER A 317 -7.63 0.12 -10.07
C SER A 317 -7.10 -1.29 -9.71
N MET A 318 -7.72 -2.36 -10.22
CA MET A 318 -7.35 -3.76 -10.00
C MET A 318 -6.78 -4.44 -11.25
N ASP A 319 -6.78 -3.78 -12.41
CA ASP A 319 -6.24 -4.34 -13.64
C ASP A 319 -4.72 -4.43 -13.55
N ILE A 320 -4.21 -5.62 -13.22
CA ILE A 320 -2.78 -5.88 -13.00
C ILE A 320 -2.36 -7.25 -13.56
N LEU A 321 -1.14 -7.31 -14.09
CA LEU A 321 -0.45 -8.59 -14.40
C LEU A 321 0.58 -8.97 -13.34
N ILE A 322 1.10 -7.97 -12.61
CA ILE A 322 2.09 -8.16 -11.56
C ILE A 322 1.60 -7.44 -10.31
N SER A 323 1.55 -8.15 -9.19
CA SER A 323 1.10 -7.60 -7.92
C SER A 323 2.29 -7.24 -7.04
N SER A 324 2.57 -5.94 -6.89
CA SER A 324 3.84 -5.47 -6.33
C SER A 324 4.10 -5.97 -4.90
N ASN A 325 3.09 -5.98 -4.03
CA ASN A 325 3.29 -6.35 -2.62
C ASN A 325 3.25 -7.87 -2.37
N LEU A 326 2.97 -8.70 -3.38
CA LEU A 326 2.96 -10.15 -3.21
C LEU A 326 4.33 -10.66 -2.75
N GLU A 327 5.42 -10.02 -3.17
CA GLU A 327 6.79 -10.36 -2.76
C GLU A 327 6.95 -10.37 -1.22
N ARG A 328 6.28 -9.47 -0.49
CA ARG A 328 6.32 -9.46 0.99
C ARG A 328 5.60 -10.67 1.59
N LEU A 329 4.50 -11.13 0.99
CA LEU A 329 3.84 -12.36 1.43
C LEU A 329 4.74 -13.56 1.17
N LEU A 330 5.35 -13.65 -0.02
CA LEU A 330 6.29 -14.73 -0.36
C LEU A 330 7.44 -14.82 0.63
N TYR A 331 8.00 -13.67 1.05
CA TYR A 331 9.03 -13.63 2.07
C TYR A 331 8.56 -14.24 3.39
N HIS A 332 7.35 -13.92 3.85
CA HIS A 332 6.85 -14.47 5.10
C HIS A 332 6.48 -15.95 5.01
N LEU A 333 5.83 -16.39 3.92
CA LEU A 333 5.53 -17.81 3.68
C LEU A 333 6.82 -18.63 3.51
N GLY A 334 7.84 -18.04 2.88
CA GLY A 334 9.18 -18.61 2.73
C GLY A 334 10.02 -18.53 4.00
N LYS A 335 9.41 -18.31 5.17
CA LYS A 335 10.07 -18.23 6.48
C LYS A 335 11.20 -17.20 6.55
N ASN A 336 11.01 -16.08 5.85
CA ASN A 336 11.95 -14.97 5.75
C ASN A 336 13.24 -15.31 4.98
N ASP A 337 13.22 -16.30 4.09
CA ASP A 337 14.33 -16.64 3.21
C ASP A 337 14.43 -15.66 2.03
N GLY A 338 15.32 -14.67 2.16
CA GLY A 338 15.54 -13.66 1.13
C GLY A 338 16.22 -14.18 -0.14
N GLU A 339 17.02 -15.25 -0.03
CA GLU A 339 17.64 -15.86 -1.21
C GLU A 339 16.60 -16.58 -2.05
N TYR A 340 15.71 -17.33 -1.40
CA TYR A 340 14.61 -18.01 -2.08
C TYR A 340 13.66 -17.01 -2.75
N VAL A 341 13.27 -15.92 -2.08
CA VAL A 341 12.47 -14.86 -2.70
C VAL A 341 13.20 -14.24 -3.90
N SER A 342 14.50 -14.00 -3.79
CA SER A 342 15.30 -13.48 -4.90
C SER A 342 15.26 -14.40 -6.12
N GLN A 343 15.31 -15.73 -5.92
CA GLN A 343 15.18 -16.72 -6.98
C GLN A 343 13.79 -16.67 -7.63
N LEU A 344 12.70 -16.60 -6.85
CA LEU A 344 11.35 -16.47 -7.40
C LEU A 344 11.20 -15.19 -8.24
N MET A 345 11.74 -14.07 -7.75
CA MET A 345 11.70 -12.80 -8.47
C MET A 345 12.56 -12.83 -9.74
N GLN A 346 13.66 -13.58 -9.75
CA GLN A 346 14.45 -13.81 -10.97
C GLN A 346 13.65 -14.63 -11.99
N GLN A 347 13.02 -15.72 -11.57
CA GLN A 347 12.16 -16.53 -12.45
C GLN A 347 11.00 -15.70 -13.04
N LEU A 348 10.38 -14.83 -12.23
CA LEU A 348 9.34 -13.92 -12.72
C LEU A 348 9.87 -12.95 -13.79
N ARG A 349 11.09 -12.44 -13.63
CA ARG A 349 11.71 -11.54 -14.62
C ARG A 349 12.05 -12.26 -15.92
N GLU A 350 12.67 -13.44 -15.82
CA GLU A 350 13.21 -14.17 -16.97
C GLU A 350 12.14 -14.98 -17.72
N LYS A 351 11.24 -15.64 -16.99
CA LYS A 351 10.26 -16.59 -17.55
C LYS A 351 8.82 -16.06 -17.48
N GLY A 352 8.58 -14.97 -16.76
CA GLY A 352 7.23 -14.49 -16.50
C GLY A 352 6.42 -15.34 -15.51
N ARG A 353 7.04 -16.31 -14.85
CA ARG A 353 6.34 -17.19 -13.90
C ARG A 353 7.25 -17.80 -12.85
N TYR A 354 6.67 -18.22 -11.73
CA TYR A 354 7.31 -19.04 -10.71
C TYR A 354 6.28 -19.95 -10.03
N GLU A 355 6.76 -20.94 -9.30
CA GLU A 355 5.95 -21.84 -8.46
C GLU A 355 6.54 -21.84 -7.04
N ILE A 356 5.68 -21.75 -6.03
CA ILE A 356 6.11 -21.81 -4.63
C ILE A 356 6.21 -23.25 -4.14
N SER A 357 7.00 -23.49 -3.10
CA SER A 357 7.12 -24.82 -2.51
C SER A 357 5.79 -25.31 -1.92
N ALA A 358 5.62 -26.63 -1.83
CA ALA A 358 4.42 -27.25 -1.28
C ALA A 358 4.09 -26.78 0.15
N SER A 359 5.12 -26.50 0.98
CA SER A 359 4.93 -25.98 2.34
C SER A 359 4.38 -24.55 2.33
N MET A 360 4.92 -23.67 1.48
CA MET A 360 4.39 -22.32 1.29
C MET A 360 2.97 -22.34 0.74
N TYR A 361 2.69 -23.24 -0.21
CA TYR A 361 1.36 -23.39 -0.78
C TYR A 361 0.34 -23.86 0.28
N SER A 362 0.69 -24.84 1.11
CA SER A 362 -0.16 -25.26 2.23
C SER A 362 -0.42 -24.13 3.21
N GLU A 363 0.58 -23.31 3.54
CA GLU A 363 0.39 -22.16 4.43
C GLU A 363 -0.49 -21.08 3.79
N LEU A 364 -0.25 -20.75 2.50
CA LEU A 364 -1.08 -19.86 1.70
C LEU A 364 -2.55 -20.29 1.73
N ARG A 365 -2.82 -21.56 1.40
CA ARG A 365 -4.16 -22.16 1.40
C ARG A 365 -4.79 -22.31 2.78
N SER A 366 -4.04 -22.14 3.87
CA SER A 366 -4.62 -22.11 5.22
C SER A 366 -5.14 -20.72 5.61
N LYS A 367 -4.65 -19.65 4.98
CA LYS A 367 -4.92 -18.25 5.36
C LYS A 367 -5.72 -17.49 4.30
N PHE A 368 -5.49 -17.78 3.02
CA PHE A 368 -6.08 -17.05 1.91
C PHE A 368 -7.07 -17.93 1.12
N TYR A 369 -8.03 -17.26 0.49
CA TYR A 369 -8.93 -17.81 -0.50
C TYR A 369 -8.95 -16.85 -1.70
N GLY A 370 -8.78 -17.36 -2.92
CA GLY A 370 -8.84 -16.57 -4.14
C GLY A 370 -10.23 -16.65 -4.76
N GLY A 371 -10.75 -15.53 -5.24
CA GLY A 371 -11.97 -15.50 -6.06
C GLY A 371 -11.86 -14.41 -7.11
N PHE A 372 -12.64 -14.50 -8.20
CA PHE A 372 -12.73 -13.42 -9.17
C PHE A 372 -14.17 -13.25 -9.66
N ALA A 373 -14.48 -12.06 -10.16
CA ALA A 373 -15.73 -11.75 -10.81
C ALA A 373 -15.49 -11.20 -12.22
N THR A 374 -16.35 -11.62 -13.15
CA THR A 374 -16.42 -11.09 -14.51
C THR A 374 -17.09 -9.72 -14.54
N GLU A 375 -16.96 -8.98 -15.64
CA GLU A 375 -17.66 -7.70 -15.79
C GLU A 375 -19.17 -7.80 -15.57
N ASP A 376 -19.81 -8.83 -16.11
CA ASP A 376 -21.27 -9.00 -16.01
C ASP A 376 -21.69 -9.27 -14.57
N GLN A 377 -20.94 -10.12 -13.86
CA GLN A 377 -21.17 -10.38 -12.44
C GLN A 377 -20.99 -9.11 -11.58
N ILE A 378 -20.00 -8.26 -11.90
CA ILE A 378 -19.79 -7.00 -11.16
C ILE A 378 -20.93 -6.01 -11.43
N LYS A 379 -21.50 -5.99 -12.64
CA LYS A 379 -22.64 -5.11 -12.99
C LYS A 379 -23.96 -5.54 -12.36
N GLU A 380 -24.11 -6.83 -12.08
CA GLU A 380 -25.31 -7.39 -11.43
C GLU A 380 -25.34 -7.18 -9.91
N MET A 381 -24.18 -6.99 -9.28
CA MET A 381 -24.02 -6.71 -7.84
C MET A 381 -24.35 -5.27 -7.49
#